data_AF-A0A2E9NDA3-F1
#
_entry.id   AF-A0A2E9NDA3-F1
#
_cell.length_a   1.000
_cell.length_b   1.000
_cell.length_c   1.000
_cell.angle_alpha   90.00
_cell.angle_beta   90.00
_cell.angle_gamma   90.00
#
_symmetry.space_group_name_H-M   'P 1'
#
loop_
_entity.id
_entity.type
_entity.pdbx_description
1 polymer ?
#
loop_
_entity_poly.entity_id
_entity_poly.type
_entity_poly.pdbx_seq_one_letter_code
_entity_poly.pdbx_strand_id
1 'polypeptide(L)' 'MAGKFDLNTTTLGQLLDDPEARAIIDELVPELPTHPMVGMAKGMPVNTVLTFAGGQVDPEIVAQLKARIGAL' A
#
# COMPACT_ATOMS: atom_id res chain seq x y z
N MET A 1 6.70 16.12 4.88
CA MET A 1 5.25 16.12 4.68
C MET A 1 4.82 14.67 4.76
N ALA A 2 4.41 14.24 5.96
CA ALA A 2 3.71 12.97 6.08
C ALA A 2 2.23 13.36 5.97
N GLY A 3 1.59 12.94 4.89
CA GLY A 3 0.16 12.95 4.76
C GLY A 3 -0.51 12.20 5.92
N LYS A 4 -1.83 12.25 5.93
CA LYS A 4 -2.75 11.64 6.89
C LYS A 4 -2.44 10.17 7.25
N PHE A 5 -1.67 9.46 6.41
CA PHE A 5 -1.25 8.07 6.64
C PHE A 5 0.27 7.91 6.76
N ASP A 6 0.72 7.16 7.77
CA ASP A 6 2.14 6.88 8.00
C ASP A 6 2.42 5.41 7.67
N LEU A 7 3.13 5.15 6.57
CA LEU A 7 3.33 3.80 6.02
C LEU A 7 4.04 2.83 6.98
N ASN A 8 4.72 3.35 8.01
CA ASN A 8 5.39 2.53 9.01
C ASN A 8 4.47 2.05 10.14
N THR A 9 3.36 2.76 10.36
CA THR A 9 2.43 2.48 11.47
C THR A 9 1.04 2.08 10.97
N THR A 10 0.57 2.74 9.92
CA THR A 10 -0.66 2.41 9.20
C THR A 10 -0.51 1.04 8.56
N THR A 11 -1.49 0.18 8.81
CA THR A 11 -1.55 -1.15 8.19
C THR A 11 -2.16 -1.06 6.81
N LEU A 12 -1.83 -2.03 5.95
CA LEU A 12 -2.43 -2.11 4.62
C LEU A 12 -3.96 -2.25 4.71
N GLY A 13 -4.48 -2.87 5.76
CA GLY A 13 -5.92 -2.94 6.03
C GLY A 13 -6.55 -1.56 6.14
N GLN A 14 -5.94 -0.65 6.91
CA GLN A 14 -6.44 0.71 7.05
C GLN A 14 -6.41 1.49 5.75
N LEU A 15 -5.39 1.31 4.90
CA LEU A 15 -5.38 1.90 3.55
C LEU A 15 -6.45 1.32 2.64
N LEU A 16 -6.72 0.01 2.73
CA LEU A 16 -7.74 -0.65 1.92
C LEU A 16 -9.18 -0.35 2.39
N ASP A 17 -9.34 0.05 3.65
CA ASP A 17 -10.61 0.56 4.20
C ASP A 17 -10.87 2.01 3.75
N ASP A 18 -9.83 2.78 3.44
CA ASP A 18 -9.97 4.13 2.91
C ASP A 18 -10.18 4.10 1.39
N PRO A 19 -11.25 4.73 0.86
CA PRO A 19 -11.57 4.68 -0.57
C PRO A 19 -10.54 5.41 -1.45
N GLU A 20 -9.89 6.47 -0.95
CA GLU A 20 -8.88 7.22 -1.71
C GLU A 20 -7.60 6.40 -1.83
N ALA A 21 -7.12 5.84 -0.71
CA ALA A 21 -5.95 4.99 -0.70
C ALA A 21 -6.18 3.69 -1.48
N ARG A 22 -7.37 3.08 -1.38
CA ARG A 22 -7.74 1.91 -2.16
C ARG A 22 -7.71 2.18 -3.67
N ALA A 23 -8.21 3.32 -4.13
CA ALA A 23 -8.18 3.67 -5.54
C ALA A 23 -6.75 3.76 -6.07
N ILE A 24 -5.83 4.37 -5.30
CA ILE A 24 -4.41 4.46 -5.66
C ILE A 24 -3.77 3.07 -5.72
N ILE A 25 -4.06 2.20 -4.73
CA ILE A 25 -3.53 0.83 -4.70
C ILE A 25 -4.05 0.04 -5.90
N ASP A 26 -5.32 0.15 -6.26
CA ASP A 26 -5.91 -0.56 -7.40
C ASP A 26 -5.33 -0.08 -8.75
N GLU A 27 -5.07 1.22 -8.88
CA GLU A 27 -4.47 1.83 -10.07
C GLU A 27 -3.00 1.41 -10.27
N LEU A 28 -2.23 1.30 -9.18
CA LEU A 28 -0.80 0.99 -9.21
C LEU A 28 -0.50 -0.51 -9.10
N VAL A 29 -1.25 -1.23 -8.27
CA VAL A 29 -1.03 -2.64 -7.95
C VAL A 29 -2.39 -3.37 -7.87
N PRO A 30 -3.07 -3.57 -9.02
CA PRO A 30 -4.39 -4.21 -9.07
C PRO A 30 -4.40 -5.65 -8.55
N GLU A 31 -3.25 -6.32 -8.57
CA GLU A 31 -3.07 -7.68 -8.06
C GLU A 31 -3.06 -7.77 -6.52
N LEU A 32 -2.75 -6.67 -5.82
CA LEU A 32 -2.60 -6.62 -4.37
C LEU A 32 -3.91 -6.93 -3.61
N PRO A 33 -5.06 -6.28 -3.91
CA PRO A 33 -6.33 -6.58 -3.24
C PRO A 33 -6.87 -7.98 -3.54
N THR A 34 -6.51 -8.57 -4.68
CA THR A 34 -6.91 -9.93 -5.07
C THR A 34 -5.91 -11.01 -4.65
N HIS A 35 -4.77 -10.62 -4.07
CA HIS A 35 -3.71 -11.55 -3.74
C HIS A 35 -4.18 -12.50 -2.61
N PRO A 36 -3.89 -13.81 -2.69
CA PRO A 36 -4.28 -14.77 -1.63
C PRO A 36 -3.72 -14.42 -0.25
N MET A 37 -2.62 -13.66 -0.21
CA MET A 37 -2.01 -13.16 1.02
C MET A 37 -2.54 -11.81 1.50
N VAL A 38 -3.51 -11.19 0.81
CA VAL A 38 -4.03 -9.86 1.19
C VAL A 38 -4.60 -9.87 2.61
N GLY A 39 -5.25 -10.95 3.02
CA GLY A 39 -5.78 -11.08 4.39
C GLY A 39 -4.68 -11.00 5.46
N MET A 40 -3.49 -11.53 5.16
CA MET A 40 -2.32 -11.43 6.02
C MET A 40 -1.65 -10.05 5.91
N ALA A 41 -1.52 -9.53 4.68
CA ALA A 41 -0.94 -8.22 4.40
C ALA A 41 -1.72 -7.08 5.06
N LYS A 42 -3.06 -7.20 5.17
CA LYS A 42 -3.93 -6.27 5.88
C LYS A 42 -3.56 -6.05 7.34
N GLY A 43 -3.02 -7.07 8.01
CA GLY A 43 -2.55 -6.98 9.39
C GLY A 43 -1.12 -6.44 9.53
N MET A 44 -0.41 -6.23 8.43
CA MET A 44 0.98 -5.75 8.42
C MET A 44 1.06 -4.26 8.12
N PRO A 45 2.12 -3.57 8.60
CA PRO A 45 2.44 -2.22 8.17
C PRO A 45 2.65 -2.16 6.66
N VAL A 46 2.20 -1.07 6.04
CA VAL A 46 2.28 -0.89 4.59
C VAL A 46 3.74 -0.97 4.12
N ASN A 47 4.68 -0.37 4.85
CA ASN A 47 6.09 -0.41 4.48
C ASN A 47 6.67 -1.83 4.50
N THR A 48 6.19 -2.70 5.40
CA THR A 48 6.55 -4.12 5.40
C THR A 48 6.01 -4.81 4.16
N VAL A 49 4.71 -4.63 3.87
CA VAL A 49 4.09 -5.20 2.67
C VAL A 49 4.80 -4.72 1.40
N LEU A 50 5.15 -3.44 1.31
CA LEU A 50 5.88 -2.87 0.19
C LEU A 50 7.32 -3.35 0.09
N THR A 51 7.95 -3.75 1.20
CA THR A 51 9.28 -4.36 1.16
C THR A 51 9.22 -5.77 0.59
N PHE A 52 8.19 -6.54 0.95
CA PHE A 52 7.92 -7.85 0.34
C PHE A 52 7.50 -7.72 -1.13
N ALA A 53 6.57 -6.81 -1.41
CA ALA A 53 6.06 -6.56 -2.75
C ALA A 53 7.11 -5.92 -3.67
N GLY A 54 8.02 -5.07 -3.17
CA GLY A 54 9.06 -4.44 -3.98
C GLY A 54 10.09 -5.41 -4.57
N GLY A 55 10.11 -6.67 -4.13
CA GLY A 55 10.83 -7.75 -4.83
C GLY A 55 10.05 -8.37 -6.00
N GLN A 56 8.75 -8.12 -6.09
CA GLN A 56 7.82 -8.66 -7.08
C GLN A 56 7.23 -7.58 -8.01
N VAL A 57 7.17 -6.34 -7.54
CA VAL A 57 6.57 -5.17 -8.18
C VAL A 57 7.66 -4.16 -8.48
N ASP A 58 7.55 -3.46 -9.61
CA ASP A 58 8.52 -2.44 -10.01
C ASP A 58 8.74 -1.38 -8.92
N PRO A 59 10.01 -1.01 -8.66
CA PRO A 59 10.34 -0.04 -7.61
C PRO A 59 9.75 1.35 -7.88
N GLU A 60 9.50 1.70 -9.15
CA GLU A 60 8.80 2.94 -9.52
C GLU A 60 7.34 2.95 -9.06
N ILE A 61 6.63 1.83 -9.20
CA ILE A 61 5.25 1.67 -8.74
C ILE A 61 5.20 1.87 -7.22
N VAL A 62 6.14 1.24 -6.50
CA VAL A 62 6.26 1.38 -5.04
C VAL A 62 6.54 2.84 -4.65
N ALA A 63 7.44 3.53 -5.36
CA ALA A 63 7.74 4.93 -5.08
C ALA A 63 6.53 5.84 -5.32
N GLN A 64 5.79 5.64 -6.42
CA GLN A 64 4.56 6.38 -6.71
C GLN A 64 3.48 6.12 -5.65
N LEU A 65 3.30 4.87 -5.22
CA LEU A 65 2.35 4.55 -4.16
C LEU A 65 2.73 5.26 -2.87
N LYS A 66 4.01 5.19 -2.46
CA LYS A 66 4.50 5.88 -1.25
C LYS A 66 4.28 7.39 -1.33
N ALA A 67 4.52 7.99 -2.48
CA ALA A 67 4.33 9.41 -2.70
C ALA A 67 2.85 9.81 -2.69
N ARG A 68 1.96 9.07 -3.36
CA ARG A 68 0.53 9.37 -3.43
C ARG A 68 -0.15 9.13 -2.09
N ILE A 69 0.09 7.99 -1.43
CA ILE A 69 -0.45 7.71 -0.09
C ILE A 69 0.10 8.71 0.93
N GLY A 70 1.39 9.05 0.86
CA GLY A 70 2.00 10.04 1.74
C GLY A 70 1.57 11.49 1.46
N ALA A 71 0.83 11.75 0.37
CA ALA A 71 0.27 13.06 0.04
C ALA A 71 -1.21 13.20 0.43
N LEU A 72 -1.92 12.09 0.66
CA LEU A 72 -3.25 12.04 1.29
C LEU A 72 -3.12 12.39 2.77
#